data_AF-A0A660LWR0-F1
#
_entry.id   AF-A0A660LWR0-F1
#
_cell.length_a   1.000
_cell.length_b   1.000
_cell.length_c   1.000
_cell.angle_alpha   90.00
_cell.angle_beta   90.00
_cell.angle_gamma   90.00
#
_symmetry.space_group_name_H-M   'P 1'
#
loop_
_entity.id
_entity.type
_entity.pdbx_description
1 polymer ?
#
loop_
_entity_poly.entity_id
_entity_poly.type
_entity_poly.pdbx_seq_one_letter_code
_entity_poly.pdbx_strand_id
1 'polypeptide(L)' 'MASRAVKYGSDEYEISYEVVNPKCKKIVLFLHGWGANKEIMKKAFG' A
#
# COMPACT_ATOMS: atom_id res chain seq x y z
N MET A 1 6.13 -7.02 -6.53
CA MET A 1 5.03 -6.52 -5.68
C MET A 1 4.96 -7.42 -4.47
N ALA A 2 4.83 -6.86 -3.27
CA ALA A 2 4.65 -7.66 -2.06
C ALA A 2 3.15 -7.71 -1.74
N SER A 3 2.68 -8.85 -1.25
CA SER A 3 1.36 -8.96 -0.63
C SER A 3 1.52 -9.39 0.82
N ARG A 4 0.53 -9.06 1.65
CA ARG A 4 0.45 -9.49 3.04
C ARG A 4 -0.97 -9.89 3.36
N ALA A 5 -1.13 -11.10 3.90
CA ALA A 5 -2.37 -11.54 4.51
C ALA A 5 -2.61 -10.77 5.81
N VAL A 6 -3.79 -10.17 5.93
CA VAL A 6 -4.22 -9.44 7.12
C VAL A 6 -5.54 -10.04 7.58
N LYS A 7 -5.59 -10.49 8.83
CA LYS A 7 -6.82 -10.96 9.47
C LYS A 7 -7.57 -9.79 10.08
N TYR A 8 -8.86 -9.71 9.78
CA TYR A 8 -9.77 -8.75 10.38
C TYR A 8 -11.12 -9.43 10.64
N GLY A 9 -11.48 -9.56 11.93
CA GLY A 9 -12.62 -10.37 12.34
C GLY A 9 -12.42 -11.85 12.02
N SER A 10 -13.42 -12.44 11.35
CA SER A 10 -13.36 -13.82 10.83
C SER A 10 -12.66 -13.94 9.48
N ASP A 11 -12.37 -12.81 8.83
CA ASP A 11 -11.99 -12.78 7.43
C ASP A 11 -10.48 -12.55 7.27
N GLU A 12 -9.94 -13.02 6.15
CA GLU A 12 -8.55 -12.80 5.75
C GLU A 12 -8.51 -12.07 4.41
N TYR A 13 -7.76 -10.97 4.37
CA TYR A 13 -7.62 -10.14 3.19
C TYR A 13 -6.17 -10.16 2.72
N GLU A 14 -5.98 -10.33 1.41
CA GLU A 14 -4.67 -10.15 0.81
C GLU A 14 -4.47 -8.70 0.36
N ILE A 15 -3.56 -7.99 1.03
CA ILE A 15 -3.26 -6.59 0.71
C ILE A 15 -1.98 -6.53 -0.11
N SER A 16 -2.09 -6.04 -1.34
CA SER A 16 -0.94 -5.75 -2.21
C SER A 16 -0.35 -4.36 -1.91
N TYR A 17 0.98 -4.27 -1.77
CA TYR A 17 1.67 -3.01 -1.46
C TYR A 17 3.06 -2.92 -2.11
N GLU A 18 3.65 -1.73 -2.03
CA GLU A 18 5.06 -1.47 -2.35
C GLU A 18 5.68 -0.61 -1.26
N VAL A 19 6.91 -0.95 -0.88
CA VAL A 19 7.70 -0.14 0.05
C VAL A 19 8.72 0.63 -0.76
N VAL A 20 8.73 1.94 -0.57
CA VAL A 20 9.71 2.85 -1.17
C VAL A 20 10.57 3.42 -0.05
N ASN A 21 11.89 3.49 -0.26
CA ASN A 21 12.87 3.99 0.71
C ASN A 21 12.80 3.32 2.10
N PRO A 22 12.94 1.98 2.19
CA PRO A 22 12.74 1.23 3.44
C PRO A 22 13.72 1.60 4.58
N LYS A 23 14.80 2.32 4.28
CA LYS A 23 15.80 2.77 5.27
C LYS A 23 15.42 4.09 5.96
N CYS A 24 14.37 4.78 5.50
CA CYS A 24 13.92 6.04 6.09
C CYS A 24 13.28 5.80 7.47
N LYS A 25 13.66 6.62 8.46
CA LYS A 25 13.11 6.52 9.83
C LYS A 25 11.66 6.98 9.93
N LYS A 26 11.26 7.98 9.11
CA LYS A 26 9.88 8.47 9.05
C LYS A 26 9.12 7.66 8.02
N ILE A 27 7.92 7.21 8.39
CA ILE A 27 7.07 6.34 7.57
C ILE A 27 5.79 7.12 7.23
N VAL A 28 5.34 6.98 5.99
CA VAL A 28 4.04 7.45 5.51
C VAL A 28 3.33 6.29 4.80
N LEU A 29 2.03 6.17 5.02
CA LEU A 29 1.18 5.18 4.37
C LEU A 29 0.24 5.89 3.40
N PHE A 30 0.25 5.46 2.15
CA PHE A 30 -0.67 5.94 1.13
C PHE A 30 -1.76 4.90 0.89
N LEU A 31 -3.00 5.30 1.12
CA LEU A 31 -4.19 4.51 0.80
C LEU A 31 -4.88 5.17 -0.41
N HIS A 32 -5.51 4.37 -1.26
CA HIS A 32 -6.26 4.87 -2.40
C HIS A 32 -7.66 4.24 -2.45
N GLY A 33 -8.58 4.95 -3.12
CA GLY A 33 -9.94 4.48 -3.32
C GLY A 33 -10.05 3.45 -4.45
N TRP A 34 -11.27 2.95 -4.63
CA TRP A 34 -11.62 2.05 -5.72
C TRP A 34 -11.50 2.75 -7.09
N GLY A 35 -10.91 2.09 -8.08
CA GLY A 35 -10.66 2.66 -9.42
C GLY A 35 -9.40 3.53 -9.51
N ALA A 36 -8.79 3.93 -8.39
CA ALA A 36 -7.46 4.50 -8.40
C ALA A 36 -6.41 3.39 -8.55
N ASN A 37 -5.38 3.63 -9.37
CA ASN A 37 -4.23 2.74 -9.48
C ASN A 37 -3.01 3.41 -8.83
N LYS A 38 -2.22 2.60 -8.14
CA LYS A 38 -0.90 2.93 -7.60
C LYS A 38 -0.01 3.74 -8.55
N GLU A 39 -0.06 3.46 -9.86
CA GLU A 39 0.71 4.22 -10.87
C GLU A 39 0.30 5.69 -10.97
N ILE A 40 -0.98 6.01 -10.78
CA ILE A 40 -1.47 7.40 -10.74
C ILE A 40 -1.03 8.07 -9.44
N MET A 41 -1.11 7.36 -8.32
CA MET A 41 -0.67 7.88 -7.02
C MET A 41 0.82 8.22 -7.02
N LYS A 42 1.67 7.37 -7.64
CA LYS A 42 3.11 7.66 -7.77
C LYS A 42 3.39 8.93 -8.55
N LYS A 43 2.62 9.23 -9.60
CA LYS A 43 2.78 10.47 -10.38
C LYS A 43 2.37 11.73 -9.61
N ALA A 44 1.40 11.64 -8.71
CA ALA A 44 0.93 12.79 -7.95
C ALA A 44 1.91 13.22 -6.84
N PHE A 45 2.77 12.31 -6.38
CA PHE A 45 3.71 12.52 -5.27
C PHE A 45 5.17 12.25 -5.65
N GLY A 46 5.48 12.18 -6.95
CA GLY A 46 6.79 11.88 -7.52
C GLY A 46 7.36 13.03 -8.32
#